data_AF-A0A9X7RHL9-F1
#
_entry.id   AF-A0A9X7RHL9-F1
#
_cell.length_a   1.000
_cell.length_b   1.000
_cell.length_c   1.000
_cell.angle_alpha   90.00
_cell.angle_beta   90.00
_cell.angle_gamma   90.00
#
_symmetry.space_group_name_H-M   'P 1'
#
loop_
_entity.id
_entity.type
_entity.pdbx_description
1 polymer ?
#
loop_
_entity_poly.entity_id
_entity_poly.type
_entity_poly.pdbx_seq_one_letter_code
_entity_poly.pdbx_strand_id
1 'polypeptide(L)'
;MKKAGGIIALIAGIFAVLAALVTLFIGGVATAVEADQADVAVGLGWGGIVFSFLTIALGAVAIGSTSRWPGILLIVCAIAGAILGGTLVAVFMCLALIGGLIAALGKSPQKEVPQ
;
A
#
# COMPACT_ATOMS: atom_id res chain seq x y z
N MET A 1 -4.64 13.53 -13.60
CA MET A 1 -3.75 13.25 -12.44
C MET A 1 -3.91 11.86 -11.84
N LYS A 2 -5.01 11.12 -12.12
CA LYS A 2 -5.27 9.78 -11.54
C LYS A 2 -4.15 8.75 -11.76
N LYS A 3 -3.58 8.73 -12.97
CA LYS A 3 -2.48 7.81 -13.33
C LYS A 3 -1.24 7.98 -12.44
N ALA A 4 -0.89 9.23 -12.10
CA ALA A 4 0.25 9.50 -11.22
C ALA A 4 0.01 8.94 -9.82
N GLY A 5 -1.21 9.11 -9.27
CA GLY A 5 -1.58 8.54 -7.98
C GLY A 5 -1.50 7.01 -7.95
N GLY A 6 -1.98 6.34 -9.00
CA GLY A 6 -1.87 4.89 -9.14
C GLY A 6 -0.43 4.38 -9.21
N ILE A 7 0.45 5.07 -9.94
CA ILE A 7 1.88 4.73 -10.03
C ILE A 7 2.57 4.91 -8.67
N ILE A 8 2.31 6.02 -7.97
CA ILE A 8 2.86 6.27 -6.63
C ILE A 8 2.44 5.15 -5.67
N ALA A 9 1.16 4.80 -5.66
CA ALA A 9 0.65 3.72 -4.82
C ALA A 9 1.24 2.36 -5.17
N LEU A 10 1.42 2.06 -6.46
CA LEU A 10 2.02 0.81 -6.92
C LEU A 10 3.48 0.68 -6.46
N ILE A 11 4.29 1.73 -6.66
CA ILE A 11 5.69 1.74 -6.23
C ILE A 11 5.78 1.64 -4.70
N ALA A 12 4.97 2.43 -3.98
CA ALA A 12 4.90 2.37 -2.52
C ALA A 12 4.54 0.98 -2.02
N GLY A 13 3.57 0.31 -2.66
CA GLY A 13 3.19 -1.06 -2.34
C GLY A 13 4.33 -2.07 -2.54
N ILE A 14 5.14 -1.93 -3.60
CA ILE A 14 6.30 -2.81 -3.84
C ILE A 14 7.33 -2.67 -2.71
N PHE A 15 7.66 -1.43 -2.31
CA PHE A 15 8.56 -1.22 -1.17
C PHE A 15 7.96 -1.68 0.15
N ALA A 16 6.63 -1.57 0.31
CA ALA A 16 5.93 -2.08 1.48
C ALA A 16 6.02 -3.62 1.60
N VAL A 17 6.02 -4.36 0.47
CA VAL A 17 6.30 -5.82 0.48
C VAL A 17 7.71 -6.09 0.99
N LEU A 18 8.71 -5.34 0.51
CA LEU A 18 10.10 -5.50 0.97
C LEU A 18 10.23 -5.20 2.47
N ALA A 19 9.57 -4.15 2.94
CA ALA A 19 9.50 -3.81 4.36
C ALA A 19 8.86 -4.93 5.19
N ALA A 20 7.75 -5.49 4.71
CA ALA A 20 7.06 -6.61 5.37
C ALA A 20 7.92 -7.87 5.42
N LEU A 21 8.70 -8.16 4.37
CA LEU A 21 9.67 -9.27 4.36
C LEU A 21 10.78 -9.06 5.38
N VAL A 22 11.29 -7.84 5.54
CA VAL A 22 12.26 -7.51 6.58
C VAL A 22 11.65 -7.69 7.97
N THR A 23 10.41 -7.22 8.18
CA THR A 23 9.68 -7.44 9.44
C THR A 23 9.50 -8.93 9.74
N LEU A 24 9.13 -9.73 8.74
CA LEU A 24 8.97 -11.17 8.88
C LEU A 24 10.30 -11.87 9.17
N PHE A 25 11.39 -11.43 8.52
CA PHE A 25 12.73 -11.96 8.77
C PHE A 25 13.19 -11.67 10.20
N ILE A 26 13.02 -10.44 10.66
CA ILE A 26 13.33 -10.06 12.05
C ILE A 26 12.46 -10.86 13.02
N GLY A 27 11.16 -10.98 12.76
CA GLY A 27 10.25 -11.78 13.59
C GLY A 27 10.61 -13.26 13.62
N GLY A 28 11.03 -13.83 12.50
CA GLY A 28 11.48 -15.23 12.37
C GLY A 28 12.79 -15.51 13.11
N VAL A 29 13.76 -14.60 13.03
CA VAL A 29 14.99 -14.69 13.81
C VAL A 29 14.70 -14.50 15.31
N ALA A 30 13.82 -13.55 15.66
CA ALA A 30 13.42 -13.30 17.04
C ALA A 30 12.70 -14.50 17.67
N THR A 31 11.87 -15.22 16.91
CA THR A 31 11.22 -16.46 17.38
C THR A 31 12.24 -17.58 17.62
N ALA A 32 13.25 -17.69 16.76
CA ALA A 32 14.30 -18.70 16.92
C ALA A 32 15.19 -18.50 18.16
N VAL A 33 15.29 -17.27 18.68
CA VAL A 33 16.02 -16.94 19.91
C VAL A 33 15.09 -16.73 21.11
N GLU A 34 13.80 -17.09 20.99
CA GLU A 34 12.77 -16.95 22.02
C GLU A 34 12.65 -15.53 22.59
N ALA A 35 12.82 -14.51 21.74
CA ALA A 35 12.66 -13.12 22.15
C ALA A 35 11.18 -12.77 22.39
N ASP A 36 10.93 -11.98 23.42
CA ASP A 36 9.61 -11.44 23.69
C ASP A 36 9.03 -10.68 22.49
N GLN A 37 7.72 -10.84 22.27
CA GLN A 37 6.97 -10.20 21.18
C GLN A 37 7.33 -10.66 19.75
N ALA A 38 8.11 -11.74 19.58
CA ALA A 38 8.45 -12.25 18.25
C ALA A 38 7.22 -12.64 17.42
N ASP A 39 6.22 -13.27 18.03
CA ASP A 39 4.96 -13.65 17.36
C ASP A 39 4.19 -12.44 16.81
N VAL A 40 4.26 -11.32 17.53
CA VAL A 40 3.63 -10.06 17.09
C VAL A 40 4.34 -9.53 15.85
N ALA A 41 5.68 -9.57 15.81
CA ALA A 41 6.45 -9.16 14.64
C ALA A 41 6.13 -10.03 13.41
N VAL A 42 6.00 -11.34 13.59
CA VAL A 42 5.60 -12.26 12.50
C VAL A 42 4.19 -11.96 12.02
N GLY A 43 3.23 -11.72 12.93
CA GLY A 43 1.86 -11.34 12.59
C GLY A 43 1.78 -10.03 11.81
N LEU A 44 2.52 -9.01 12.25
CA LEU A 44 2.63 -7.72 11.56
C LEU A 44 3.28 -7.87 10.17
N GLY A 45 4.27 -8.75 10.03
CA GLY A 45 4.88 -9.06 8.73
C GLY A 45 3.88 -9.64 7.74
N TRP A 46 3.05 -10.61 8.17
CA TRP A 46 1.99 -11.18 7.32
C TRP A 46 0.91 -10.17 6.96
N GLY A 47 0.46 -9.36 7.93
CA GLY A 47 -0.44 -8.24 7.67
C GLY A 47 0.14 -7.28 6.63
N GLY A 48 1.43 -6.95 6.78
CA GLY A 48 2.17 -6.11 5.87
C GLY A 48 2.18 -6.65 4.45
N ILE A 49 2.45 -7.94 4.25
CA ILE A 49 2.45 -8.57 2.93
C ILE A 49 1.07 -8.48 2.27
N VAL A 50 0.01 -8.90 2.98
CA VAL A 50 -1.35 -8.92 2.42
C VAL A 50 -1.79 -7.52 1.98
N PHE A 51 -1.64 -6.52 2.85
CA PHE A 51 -2.04 -5.16 2.51
C PHE A 51 -1.15 -4.52 1.45
N SER A 52 0.13 -4.89 1.38
CA SER A 52 1.04 -4.40 0.33
C SER A 52 0.64 -4.95 -1.04
N PHE A 53 0.31 -6.24 -1.13
CA PHE A 53 -0.20 -6.82 -2.37
C PHE A 53 -1.54 -6.21 -2.80
N LEU A 54 -2.46 -5.99 -1.86
CA LEU A 54 -3.71 -5.28 -2.14
C LEU A 54 -3.46 -3.86 -2.65
N THR A 55 -2.50 -3.15 -2.06
CA THR A 55 -2.11 -1.81 -2.48
C THR A 55 -1.53 -1.80 -3.89
N ILE A 56 -0.67 -2.78 -4.24
CA ILE A 56 -0.13 -2.93 -5.60
C ILE A 56 -1.26 -3.20 -6.59
N ALA A 57 -2.15 -4.14 -6.28
CA ALA A 57 -3.28 -4.49 -7.14
C ALA A 57 -4.21 -3.30 -7.37
N LEU A 58 -4.59 -2.59 -6.30
CA LEU A 58 -5.42 -1.39 -6.38
C LEU A 58 -4.72 -0.23 -7.10
N GLY A 59 -3.40 -0.09 -6.93
CA GLY A 59 -2.57 0.87 -7.65
C GLY A 59 -2.58 0.60 -9.16
N ALA A 60 -2.38 -0.66 -9.57
CA ALA A 60 -2.47 -1.07 -10.96
C ALA A 60 -3.87 -0.83 -11.56
N VAL A 61 -4.93 -1.20 -10.82
CA VAL A 61 -6.32 -0.96 -11.23
C VAL A 61 -6.61 0.55 -11.35
N ALA A 62 -6.08 1.38 -10.45
CA ALA A 62 -6.25 2.83 -10.50
C ALA A 62 -5.58 3.48 -11.74
N ILE A 63 -4.55 2.86 -12.32
CA ILE A 63 -3.92 3.34 -13.57
C ILE A 63 -4.83 3.10 -14.78
N GLY A 64 -5.50 1.93 -14.83
CA GLY A 64 -6.38 1.54 -15.94
C GLY A 64 -7.81 2.04 -15.83
N SER A 65 -8.27 2.40 -14.63
CA SER A 65 -9.65 2.80 -14.36
C SER A 65 -9.88 4.32 -14.52
N THR A 66 -11.00 4.68 -15.15
CA THR A 66 -11.51 6.07 -15.16
C THR A 66 -12.32 6.42 -13.91
N SER A 67 -12.75 5.42 -13.13
CA SER A 67 -13.57 5.54 -11.94
C SER A 67 -12.79 6.01 -10.71
N ARG A 68 -13.49 6.60 -9.73
CA ARG A 68 -12.95 7.06 -8.43
C ARG A 68 -12.86 5.95 -7.38
N TRP A 69 -13.54 4.83 -7.61
CA TRP A 69 -13.61 3.72 -6.66
C TRP A 69 -12.24 3.11 -6.32
N PRO A 70 -11.35 2.80 -7.27
CA PRO A 70 -10.05 2.21 -6.95
C PRO A 70 -9.22 3.08 -6.01
N GLY A 71 -9.25 4.41 -6.19
CA GLY A 71 -8.53 5.34 -5.29
C GLY A 71 -9.06 5.32 -3.86
N ILE A 72 -10.39 5.24 -3.68
CA ILE A 72 -11.01 5.16 -2.34
C ILE A 72 -10.67 3.84 -1.66
N LEU A 73 -10.75 2.72 -2.38
CA LEU A 73 -10.34 1.41 -1.84
C LEU A 73 -8.87 1.41 -1.44
N LEU A 74 -8.02 2.08 -2.23
CA LEU A 74 -6.59 2.21 -1.95
C LEU A 74 -6.33 2.99 -0.67
N ILE A 75 -7.08 4.07 -0.42
CA ILE A 75 -7.02 4.83 0.84
C ILE A 75 -7.36 3.93 2.04
N VAL A 76 -8.46 3.19 1.97
CA VAL A 76 -8.88 2.29 3.05
C VAL A 76 -7.85 1.19 3.27
N CYS A 77 -7.34 0.60 2.19
CA CYS A 77 -6.30 -0.42 2.22
C CYS A 77 -5.00 0.11 2.83
N ALA A 78 -4.60 1.33 2.50
CA ALA A 78 -3.40 1.96 3.04
C ALA A 78 -3.53 2.23 4.54
N ILE A 79 -4.68 2.70 5.01
CA ILE A 79 -4.92 2.91 6.45
C ILE A 79 -4.88 1.57 7.21
N ALA A 80 -5.60 0.56 6.71
CA ALA A 80 -5.59 -0.76 7.31
C ALA A 80 -4.19 -1.39 7.31
N GLY A 81 -3.46 -1.25 6.20
CA GLY A 81 -2.08 -1.72 6.06
C GLY A 81 -1.09 -0.99 6.97
N ALA A 82 -1.29 0.30 7.24
CA ALA A 82 -0.45 1.04 8.17
C ALA A 82 -0.62 0.57 9.63
N ILE A 83 -1.85 0.17 9.99
CA ILE A 83 -2.15 -0.33 11.34
C ILE A 83 -1.71 -1.79 11.49
N LEU A 84 -1.96 -2.62 10.48
CA LEU A 84 -1.77 -4.07 10.56
C LEU A 84 -0.41 -4.55 10.02
N GLY A 85 0.35 -3.70 9.32
CA GLY A 85 1.64 -4.04 8.71
C GLY A 85 2.88 -3.71 9.56
N GLY A 86 2.71 -3.06 10.70
CA GLY A 86 3.81 -2.60 11.53
C GLY A 86 4.49 -1.32 11.03
N THR A 87 5.49 -0.84 11.76
CA THR A 87 6.07 0.51 11.58
C THR A 87 6.79 0.72 10.26
N LEU A 88 7.58 -0.26 9.79
CA LEU A 88 8.30 -0.17 8.52
C LEU A 88 7.33 -0.12 7.33
N VAL A 89 6.29 -0.95 7.35
CA VAL A 89 5.25 -0.96 6.32
C VAL A 89 4.42 0.32 6.37
N ALA A 90 4.13 0.85 7.56
CA ALA A 90 3.34 2.06 7.75
C ALA A 90 3.91 3.28 7.00
N VAL A 91 5.24 3.43 6.95
CA VAL A 91 5.89 4.52 6.19
C VAL A 91 5.52 4.46 4.71
N PHE A 92 5.58 3.27 4.11
CA PHE A 92 5.21 3.09 2.71
C PHE A 92 3.70 3.16 2.49
N MET A 93 2.91 2.74 3.48
CA MET A 93 1.46 2.90 3.44
C MET A 93 1.04 4.37 3.49
N CYS A 94 1.77 5.24 4.18
CA CYS A 94 1.54 6.69 4.10
C CYS A 94 1.79 7.24 2.69
N LEU A 95 2.81 6.74 1.98
CA LEU A 95 3.04 7.10 0.58
C LEU A 95 1.92 6.56 -0.33
N ALA A 96 1.47 5.33 -0.08
CA ALA A 96 0.33 4.74 -0.78
C ALA A 96 -0.97 5.52 -0.53
N LEU A 97 -1.18 6.02 0.69
CA LEU A 97 -2.31 6.86 1.06
C LEU A 97 -2.33 8.15 0.23
N ILE A 98 -1.19 8.81 0.06
CA ILE A 98 -1.04 9.99 -0.80
C ILE A 98 -1.36 9.62 -2.25
N GLY A 99 -0.82 8.49 -2.73
CA GLY A 99 -1.13 7.96 -4.07
C GLY A 99 -2.63 7.70 -4.27
N GLY A 100 -3.29 7.09 -3.28
CA GLY A 100 -4.73 6.83 -3.26
C GLY A 100 -5.55 8.12 -3.26
N LEU A 101 -5.16 9.14 -2.50
CA LEU A 101 -5.81 10.44 -2.46
C LEU A 101 -5.74 11.14 -3.82
N ILE A 102 -4.56 11.14 -4.46
CA ILE A 102 -4.36 11.70 -5.80
C ILE A 102 -5.16 10.92 -6.85
N ALA A 103 -5.22 9.59 -6.73
CA ALA A 103 -6.00 8.73 -7.63
C ALA A 103 -7.51 8.94 -7.48
N ALA A 104 -8.00 9.13 -6.25
CA ALA A 104 -9.42 9.34 -5.96
C ALA A 104 -9.92 10.74 -6.36
N LEU A 105 -9.12 11.78 -6.08
CA LEU A 105 -9.51 13.20 -6.28
C LEU A 105 -9.03 13.78 -7.62
N GLY A 106 -8.08 13.13 -8.30
CA GLY A 106 -7.52 13.65 -9.55
C GLY A 106 -8.58 13.77 -10.65
N LYS A 107 -8.77 14.97 -11.20
CA LYS A 107 -9.64 15.17 -12.39
C LYS A 107 -9.09 14.40 -13.59
N SER A 108 -10.00 13.77 -14.35
CA SER A 108 -9.70 13.26 -15.69
C SER A 108 -9.42 14.47 -16.59
N PRO A 109 -8.42 14.42 -17.49
CA PRO A 109 -8.23 15.49 -18.46
C PRO A 109 -9.53 15.66 -19.26
N GLN A 110 -10.06 16.88 -19.28
CA GLN A 110 -11.18 17.29 -20.11
C GLN A 110 -10.84 16.87 -21.54
N LYS A 111 -11.67 16.03 -22.19
CA LYS A 111 -11.61 15.89 -23.65
C LYS A 111 -11.96 17.27 -24.19
N GLU A 112 -10.99 17.98 -24.76
CA GLU A 112 -11.30 19.10 -25.65
C GLU A 112 -12.19 18.55 -26.77
N VAL A 113 -13.39 19.11 -26.86
CA VAL A 113 -14.32 18.82 -27.96
C VAL A 113 -13.67 19.40 -29.21
N PRO A 114 -13.32 18.60 -30.24
CA PRO A 114 -12.91 19.14 -31.52
C PRO A 114 -14.10 19.91 -32.09
N GLN A 115 -13.92 21.21 -32.32
CA GLN A 115 -14.89 22.04 -33.04
C GLN A 115 -14.75 21.81 -34.54
#